data_AF-A0A942RPZ8-F1
#
_entry.id   AF-A0A942RPZ8-F1
#
_cell.length_a   1.000
_cell.length_b   1.000
_cell.length_c   1.000
_cell.angle_alpha   90.00
_cell.angle_beta   90.00
_cell.angle_gamma   90.00
#
_symmetry.space_group_name_H-M   'P 1'
#
loop_
_entity.id
_entity.type
_entity.pdbx_description
1 polymer ?
#
loop_
_entity_poly.entity_id
_entity_poly.type
_entity_poly.pdbx_seq_one_letter_code
_entity_poly.pdbx_strand_id
1 'polypeptide(L)' 'MQPINTIEKIEKEVSKLSQNDQLVMLERIAHQLRRANLSEKKEMDWNELYGLGKDVWKGEDAQDFVNQLRKERL' A
#
# COMPACT_ATOMS: atom_id res chain seq x y z
N MET A 1 -18.24 -20.74 1.21
CA MET A 1 -19.04 -19.51 1.37
C MET A 1 -19.46 -19.41 2.83
N GLN A 2 -19.14 -18.30 3.51
CA GLN A 2 -19.72 -18.04 4.84
C GLN A 2 -21.23 -17.82 4.65
N PRO A 3 -22.11 -18.37 5.50
CA PRO A 3 -23.54 -18.15 5.37
C PRO A 3 -23.85 -16.67 5.57
N ILE A 4 -24.78 -16.12 4.78
CA ILE A 4 -25.21 -14.69 4.80
C ILE A 4 -25.48 -14.20 6.23
N ASN A 5 -26.04 -15.07 7.07
CA ASN A 5 -26.32 -14.85 8.49
C ASN A 5 -25.07 -14.44 9.32
N THR A 6 -23.87 -14.86 8.94
CA THR A 6 -22.63 -14.49 9.64
C THR A 6 -22.22 -13.04 9.35
N ILE A 7 -22.38 -12.55 8.12
CA ILE A 7 -22.07 -11.15 7.76
C ILE A 7 -23.02 -10.21 8.49
N GLU A 8 -24.33 -10.49 8.45
CA GLU A 8 -25.36 -9.68 9.11
C GLU A 8 -25.14 -9.58 10.63
N LYS A 9 -24.69 -10.67 11.27
CA LYS A 9 -24.31 -10.66 12.68
C LYS A 9 -23.11 -9.75 12.94
N ILE A 10 -22.08 -9.82 12.09
CA ILE A 10 -20.89 -8.96 12.22
C ILE A 10 -21.28 -7.49 12.06
N GLU A 11 -22.09 -7.14 11.05
CA GLU A 11 -22.58 -5.77 10.85
C GLU A 11 -23.35 -5.26 12.08
N LYS A 12 -24.23 -6.10 12.65
CA LYS A 12 -24.97 -5.76 13.85
C LYS A 12 -24.05 -5.51 15.05
N GLU A 13 -22.97 -6.29 15.23
CA GLU A 13 -22.02 -6.04 16.32
C GLU A 13 -21.14 -4.81 16.06
N VAL A 14 -20.71 -4.58 14.80
CA VAL A 14 -19.94 -3.38 14.41
C VAL A 14 -20.74 -2.11 14.64
N SER A 15 -22.04 -2.12 14.35
CA SER A 15 -22.92 -0.95 14.55
C SER A 15 -23.04 -0.50 16.01
N LYS A 16 -22.73 -1.37 16.98
CA LYS A 16 -22.74 -1.04 18.42
C LYS A 16 -21.46 -0.35 18.89
N LEU A 17 -20.41 -0.39 18.08
CA LEU A 17 -19.13 0.25 18.39
C LEU A 17 -19.21 1.76 18.20
N SER A 18 -18.32 2.49 18.87
CA SER A 18 -18.14 3.92 18.61
C SER A 18 -17.64 4.16 17.18
N GLN A 19 -17.86 5.36 16.63
CA GLN A 19 -17.35 5.70 15.29
C GLN A 19 -15.84 5.47 15.16
N ASN A 20 -15.07 5.79 16.21
CA ASN A 20 -13.61 5.58 16.21
C ASN A 20 -13.27 4.09 16.15
N ASP A 21 -13.96 3.25 16.91
CA ASP A 21 -13.72 1.80 16.92
C ASP A 21 -14.13 1.15 15.59
N GLN A 22 -15.19 1.65 14.94
CA GLN A 22 -15.58 1.22 13.60
C GLN A 22 -14.48 1.54 12.57
N LEU A 23 -13.86 2.73 12.65
CA LEU A 23 -12.74 3.12 11.78
C LEU A 23 -11.51 2.23 12.01
N VAL A 24 -11.16 1.95 13.27
CA VAL A 24 -10.06 1.03 13.62
C VAL A 24 -10.33 -0.37 13.06
N MET A 25 -11.57 -0.83 13.11
CA MET A 25 -11.94 -2.14 12.57
C MET A 25 -11.83 -2.18 11.04
N LEU A 26 -12.28 -1.13 10.35
CA LEU A 26 -12.13 -0.98 8.90
C LEU A 26 -10.66 -1.02 8.49
N GLU A 27 -9.79 -0.27 9.19
CA GLU A 27 -8.35 -0.25 8.95
C GLU A 27 -7.72 -1.64 9.11
N ARG A 28 -8.08 -2.37 10.18
CA ARG A 28 -7.58 -3.73 10.42
C ARG A 28 -7.99 -4.70 9.31
N ILE A 29 -9.24 -4.62 8.84
CA ILE A 29 -9.75 -5.44 7.74
C ILE A 29 -9.00 -5.09 6.45
N ALA A 30 -8.84 -3.81 6.13
CA ALA A 30 -8.10 -3.36 4.95
C ALA A 30 -6.64 -3.85 4.97
N HIS A 31 -5.97 -3.80 6.12
CA HIS A 31 -4.62 -4.35 6.29
C HIS A 31 -4.55 -5.86 6.14
N GLN A 32 -5.54 -6.60 6.66
CA GLN A 32 -5.61 -8.05 6.49
C GLN A 32 -5.79 -8.43 5.02
N LEU A 33 -6.72 -7.77 4.32
CA LEU A 33 -6.93 -7.98 2.88
C LEU A 33 -5.70 -7.62 2.07
N ARG A 34 -5.03 -6.52 2.38
CA ARG A 34 -3.76 -6.16 1.73
C ARG A 34 -2.70 -7.23 1.97
N ARG A 35 -2.56 -7.75 3.18
CA ARG A 35 -1.58 -8.82 3.48
C ARG A 35 -1.91 -10.15 2.80
N ALA A 36 -3.19 -10.55 2.78
CA ALA A 36 -3.62 -11.75 2.06
C ALA A 36 -3.35 -11.60 0.55
N ASN A 37 -3.70 -10.45 -0.04
CA ASN A 37 -3.39 -10.14 -1.43
C ASN A 37 -1.88 -9.98 -1.71
N LEU A 38 -1.07 -9.62 -0.72
CA LEU A 38 0.40 -9.61 -0.83
C LEU A 38 0.99 -11.02 -0.77
N SER A 39 0.34 -11.96 -0.08
CA SER A 39 0.73 -13.38 -0.15
C SER A 39 0.33 -14.04 -1.47
N GLU A 40 -0.68 -13.50 -2.16
CA GLU A 40 -1.09 -13.92 -3.51
C GLU A 40 -0.41 -13.12 -4.64
N LYS A 41 0.11 -11.92 -4.37
CA LYS A 41 0.87 -11.13 -5.34
C LYS A 41 2.25 -11.77 -5.54
N LYS A 42 2.30 -12.57 -6.61
CA LYS A 42 3.30 -12.61 -7.69
C LYS A 42 4.70 -12.24 -7.21
N GLU A 43 5.62 -13.22 -7.24
CA GLU A 43 7.06 -12.98 -7.13
C GLU A 43 7.38 -11.64 -7.80
N MET A 44 7.85 -10.69 -6.99
CA MET A 44 8.08 -9.33 -7.45
C MET A 44 9.16 -9.41 -8.52
N ASP A 45 8.75 -9.44 -9.79
CA ASP A 45 9.66 -9.56 -10.91
C ASP A 45 10.46 -8.26 -10.98
N TRP A 46 11.75 -8.35 -10.71
CA TRP A 46 12.66 -7.22 -10.76
C TRP A 46 12.64 -6.51 -12.12
N ASN A 47 12.20 -7.20 -13.18
CA ASN A 47 12.00 -6.59 -14.49
C ASN A 47 10.83 -5.60 -14.50
N GLU A 48 9.79 -5.76 -13.66
CA GLU A 48 8.70 -4.77 -13.52
C GLU A 48 9.19 -3.48 -12.85
N LEU A 49 10.32 -3.53 -12.13
CA LEU A 49 10.95 -2.37 -11.51
C LEU A 49 11.93 -1.66 -12.45
N TYR A 50 12.36 -2.34 -13.53
CA TYR A 50 13.28 -1.76 -14.51
C TYR A 50 12.58 -0.63 -15.28
N GLY A 51 13.18 0.56 -15.23
CA GLY A 51 12.65 1.74 -15.92
C GLY A 51 11.65 2.58 -15.11
N LEU A 52 11.11 2.11 -13.98
CA LEU A 52 10.29 2.93 -13.07
C LEU A 52 11.06 4.15 -12.55
N GLY A 53 12.38 4.01 -12.40
CA GLY A 53 13.25 5.13 -12.06
C GLY A 53 13.25 6.22 -13.13
N LYS A 54 13.09 5.92 -14.42
CA LYS A 54 13.24 6.90 -15.50
C LYS A 54 12.28 8.09 -15.36
N ASP A 55 11.04 7.84 -14.96
CA ASP A 55 10.01 8.88 -14.86
C ASP A 55 10.13 9.72 -13.58
N VAL A 56 10.79 9.18 -12.55
CA VAL A 56 11.03 9.90 -11.28
C VAL A 56 11.97 11.09 -11.49
N TRP A 57 12.94 10.96 -12.39
CA TRP A 57 13.95 11.98 -12.64
C TRP A 57 13.46 13.00 -13.67
N LYS A 58 12.23 12.87 -14.20
CA LYS A 58 11.62 13.82 -15.15
C LYS A 58 12.51 14.20 -16.35
N GLY A 59 13.38 13.28 -16.79
CA GLY A 59 14.35 13.52 -17.85
C GLY A 59 15.68 14.14 -17.39
N GLU A 60 15.88 14.35 -16.09
CA GLU A 60 17.15 14.70 -15.49
C GLU A 60 18.09 13.48 -15.50
N ASP A 61 19.33 13.70 -15.96
CA ASP A 61 20.35 12.67 -15.91
C ASP A 61 20.80 12.44 -14.45
N ALA A 62 20.90 11.16 -14.07
CA ALA A 62 21.23 10.81 -12.70
C ALA A 62 22.63 11.29 -12.27
N GLN A 63 23.57 11.38 -13.22
CA GLN A 63 24.92 11.85 -12.96
C GLN A 63 24.95 13.37 -12.78
N ASP A 64 24.12 14.11 -13.51
CA ASP A 64 24.01 15.57 -13.39
C ASP A 64 23.44 16.00 -12.02
N PHE A 65 22.39 15.34 -11.54
CA PHE A 65 21.87 15.56 -10.19
C PHE A 65 22.92 15.32 -9.10
N VAL A 66 23.66 14.20 -9.20
CA VAL A 66 24.74 13.90 -8.24
C VAL A 66 25.86 14.94 -8.32
N ASN A 67 26.17 15.43 -9.52
CA ASN A 67 27.16 16.49 -9.71
C ASN A 67 26.71 17.81 -9.08
N GLN A 68 25.42 18.14 -9.16
CA GLN A 68 24.84 19.31 -8.50
C GLN A 68 24.95 19.20 -6.98
N LEU A 69 24.58 18.05 -6.41
CA LEU A 69 24.73 17.78 -4.97
C LEU A 69 26.18 17.87 -4.48
N ARG A 70 27.17 17.52 -5.33
CA ARG A 70 28.59 17.69 -4.99
C ARG A 70 29.03 19.15 -4.98
N LYS A 71 28.46 19.98 -5.86
CA LYS A 71 28.73 21.42 -5.91
C LYS A 71 28.14 22.15 -4.70
N GLU A 72 26.96 21.74 -4.22
CA GLU A 72 26.30 22.32 -3.04
C GLU A 72 27.03 22.02 -1.71
N ARG A 73 27.98 21.07 -1.71
CA ARG A 73 28.80 20.72 -0.54
C ARG A 73 30.12 21.52 -0.45
N LEU A 74 30.39 22.39 -1.43
CA LEU A 74 31.55 23.28 -1.49
C LEU A 74 31.11 24.72 -1.20
#